data_AF-A0A6P1ZP84-F1
#
_entry.id   AF-A0A6P1ZP84-F1
#
_cell.length_a   1.000
_cell.length_b   1.000
_cell.length_c   1.000
_cell.angle_alpha   90.00
_cell.angle_beta   90.00
_cell.angle_gamma   90.00
#
_symmetry.space_group_name_H-M   'P 1'
#
loop_
_entity.id
_entity.type
_entity.pdbx_description
1 polymer ?
#
loop_
_entity_poly.entity_id
_entity_poly.type
_entity_poly.pdbx_seq_one_letter_code
_entity_poly.pdbx_strand_id
1 'polypeptide(L)'
;MTAKELRQLVMDKIPQITGASGMGKEELVAAIKEVFGIVDEEGAVSPYKKQISGIKKDIAGLREERLQASSRKDREILRKKINKLKKRSRRLARAV
;
A
#
# COMPACT_ATOMS: atom_id res chain seq x y z
N MET A 1 15.10 -0.30 -3.24
CA MET A 1 16.21 0.37 -3.94
C MET A 1 17.28 0.80 -2.97
N THR A 2 18.53 0.64 -3.37
CA THR A 2 19.70 1.20 -2.68
C THR A 2 19.87 2.69 -3.00
N ALA A 3 20.65 3.42 -2.19
CA ALA A 3 20.89 4.85 -2.44
C ALA A 3 21.50 5.09 -3.83
N LYS A 4 22.41 4.22 -4.28
CA LYS A 4 23.05 4.32 -5.59
C LYS A 4 22.06 4.17 -6.75
N GLU A 5 21.14 3.20 -6.65
CA GLU A 5 20.08 3.00 -7.65
C GLU A 5 19.14 4.20 -7.75
N LEU A 6 18.79 4.82 -6.61
CA LEU A 6 17.94 6.01 -6.59
C LEU A 6 18.64 7.22 -7.23
N ARG A 7 19.93 7.43 -6.96
CA ARG A 7 20.70 8.53 -7.59
C ARG A 7 20.71 8.42 -9.11
N GLN A 8 21.02 7.23 -9.62
CA GLN A 8 21.05 6.98 -11.04
C GLN A 8 19.68 7.24 -11.66
N LEU A 9 18.61 6.73 -11.04
CA LEU A 9 17.24 6.92 -11.52
C LEU A 9 16.84 8.41 -11.55
N VAL A 10 17.18 9.16 -10.51
CA VAL A 10 16.87 10.60 -10.44
C VAL A 10 17.61 11.38 -11.51
N MET A 11 18.91 11.12 -11.70
CA MET A 11 19.70 11.77 -12.75
C MET A 11 19.18 11.46 -14.15
N ASP A 12 18.80 10.21 -14.41
CA ASP A 12 18.38 9.76 -15.74
C ASP A 12 16.95 10.20 -16.08
N LYS A 13 16.05 10.25 -15.09
CA LYS A 13 14.60 10.37 -15.34
C LYS A 13 13.95 11.61 -14.74
N ILE A 14 14.60 12.28 -13.79
CA ILE A 14 14.02 13.40 -13.05
C ILE A 14 15.04 14.57 -13.01
N PRO A 15 15.26 15.25 -14.15
CA PRO A 15 16.23 16.34 -14.24
C PRO A 15 15.87 17.57 -13.38
N GLN A 16 14.65 17.59 -12.83
CA GLN A 16 14.16 18.63 -11.92
C GLN A 16 14.83 18.55 -10.54
N ILE A 17 15.38 17.39 -10.14
CA ILE A 17 16.11 17.24 -8.87
C ILE A 17 17.60 17.45 -9.13
N THR A 18 18.07 18.68 -8.93
CA THR A 18 19.47 19.03 -9.03
C THR A 18 20.25 18.58 -7.79
N GLY A 19 21.47 18.08 -7.96
CA GLY A 19 22.33 17.69 -6.83
C GLY A 19 22.12 16.28 -6.29
N ALA A 20 21.39 15.42 -7.02
CA ALA A 20 21.13 14.02 -6.64
C ALA A 20 22.40 13.22 -6.28
N SER A 21 23.56 13.56 -6.86
CA SER A 21 24.85 12.90 -6.57
C SER A 21 25.25 12.96 -5.10
N GLY A 22 24.95 14.07 -4.42
CA GLY A 22 25.31 14.32 -3.03
C GLY A 22 24.26 13.86 -2.01
N MET A 23 23.04 13.56 -2.47
CA MET A 23 21.92 13.28 -1.57
C MET A 23 22.00 11.86 -0.97
N GLY A 24 21.60 11.78 0.30
CA GLY A 24 21.30 10.54 1.00
C GLY A 24 20.05 9.84 0.47
N LYS A 25 19.81 8.60 0.90
CA LYS A 25 18.64 7.83 0.45
C LYS A 25 17.32 8.52 0.81
N GLU A 26 17.22 9.04 2.03
CA GLU A 26 16.00 9.64 2.56
C GLU A 26 15.70 10.98 1.88
N GLU A 27 16.72 11.80 1.68
CA GLU A 27 16.66 13.06 0.94
C GLU A 27 16.22 12.86 -0.51
N LEU A 28 16.76 11.84 -1.20
CA LEU A 28 16.32 11.51 -2.57
C LEU A 28 14.84 11.13 -2.60
N VAL A 29 14.36 10.37 -1.61
CA VAL A 29 12.94 9.98 -1.53
C VAL A 29 12.06 11.19 -1.26
N ALA A 30 12.47 12.11 -0.40
CA ALA A 30 11.75 13.35 -0.12
C ALA A 30 11.68 14.25 -1.38
N ALA A 31 12.80 14.50 -2.05
CA ALA A 31 12.84 15.30 -3.27
C ALA A 31 12.01 14.69 -4.40
N ILE A 32 12.03 13.36 -4.57
CA ILE A 32 11.16 12.66 -5.52
C ILE A 32 9.68 12.91 -5.16
N LYS A 33 9.32 12.77 -3.88
CA LYS A 33 7.94 12.99 -3.42
C LYS A 33 7.47 14.42 -3.69
N GLU A 34 8.31 15.42 -3.41
CA GLU A 34 8.02 16.83 -3.69
C GLU A 34 7.78 17.09 -5.19
N VAL A 35 8.67 16.60 -6.06
CA VAL A 35 8.52 16.75 -7.51
C VAL A 35 7.21 16.15 -8.04
N PHE A 36 6.81 15.00 -7.49
CA PHE A 36 5.56 14.34 -7.88
C PHE A 36 4.32 14.84 -7.12
N GLY A 37 4.45 15.87 -6.27
CA GLY A 37 3.35 16.38 -5.46
C GLY A 37 2.80 15.36 -4.46
N ILE A 38 3.60 14.35 -4.11
CA ILE A 38 3.27 13.35 -3.09
C ILE A 38 3.57 14.00 -1.74
N VAL A 39 2.60 14.72 -1.21
CA VAL A 39 2.66 15.18 0.18
C VAL A 39 2.52 13.94 1.07
N ASP A 40 3.58 13.59 1.80
CA ASP A 40 3.41 12.74 2.97
C ASP A 40 2.60 13.59 3.97
N GLU A 41 1.29 13.34 4.05
CA GLU A 41 0.50 13.87 5.15
C GLU A 41 1.05 13.23 6.45
N GLU A 42 2.04 13.88 7.05
CA GLU A 42 2.44 13.72 8.45
C GLU A 42 1.24 14.14 9.32
N GLY A 43 0.18 13.34 9.35
CA GLY A 43 -1.04 13.71 10.06
C GLY A 43 -2.22 12.76 9.93
N ALA A 44 -2.35 11.99 8.84
CA ALA A 44 -3.56 11.19 8.60
C ALA A 44 -3.32 9.69 8.48
N VAL A 45 -2.34 9.15 9.22
CA VAL A 45 -2.27 7.69 9.36
C VAL A 45 -3.45 7.26 10.22
N SER A 46 -4.53 6.81 9.54
CA SER A 46 -5.68 6.20 10.19
C SER A 46 -5.21 5.26 11.32
N PRO A 47 -5.69 5.40 12.57
CA PRO A 47 -5.31 4.52 13.68
C PRO A 47 -5.54 3.04 13.34
N TYR A 48 -6.43 2.78 12.38
CA TYR A 48 -6.78 1.46 11.91
C TYR A 48 -5.91 0.96 10.75
N LYS A 49 -4.86 1.66 10.30
CA LYS A 49 -4.02 1.27 9.15
C LYS A 49 -3.47 -0.16 9.28
N LYS A 50 -2.93 -0.51 10.45
CA LYS A 50 -2.45 -1.88 10.73
C LYS A 50 -3.59 -2.91 10.66
N GLN A 51 -4.74 -2.58 11.25
CA GLN A 51 -5.92 -3.45 11.25
C GLN A 51 -6.48 -3.66 9.83
N ILE A 52 -6.55 -2.60 9.02
CA ILE A 52 -6.99 -2.65 7.62
C ILE A 52 -6.04 -3.53 6.81
N SER A 53 -4.73 -3.41 7.04
CA SER A 53 -3.72 -4.27 6.40
C SER A 53 -3.92 -5.75 6.76
N GLY A 54 -4.15 -6.07 8.04
CA GLY A 54 -4.50 -7.42 8.49
C GLY A 54 -5.73 -7.98 7.79
N ILE A 55 -6.83 -7.20 7.76
CA ILE A 55 -8.06 -7.60 7.08
C ILE A 55 -7.83 -7.88 5.59
N LYS A 56 -6.95 -7.12 4.91
CA LYS A 56 -6.63 -7.35 3.50
C LYS A 56 -5.86 -8.67 3.30
N LYS A 57 -4.96 -9.04 4.21
CA LYS A 57 -4.28 -10.34 4.20
C LYS A 57 -5.27 -11.48 4.40
N ASP A 58 -6.18 -11.37 5.36
CA ASP A 58 -7.22 -12.38 5.60
C ASP A 58 -8.12 -12.57 4.36
N ILE A 59 -8.48 -11.47 3.68
CA ILE A 59 -9.25 -11.53 2.42
C ILE A 59 -8.47 -12.27 1.33
N ALA A 60 -7.15 -12.11 1.25
CA ALA A 60 -6.33 -12.82 0.27
C ALA A 60 -6.34 -14.33 0.53
N GLY A 61 -6.10 -14.76 1.77
CA GLY A 61 -6.17 -16.18 2.14
C GLY A 61 -7.55 -16.80 1.87
N LEU A 62 -8.63 -16.12 2.27
CA LEU A 62 -9.99 -16.59 2.00
C LEU A 62 -10.34 -16.68 0.50
N ARG A 63 -9.68 -15.89 -0.36
CA ARG A 63 -9.87 -15.98 -1.82
C ARG A 63 -9.23 -17.23 -2.38
N GLU A 64 -8.06 -17.60 -1.87
CA GLU A 64 -7.35 -18.83 -2.22
C GLU A 64 -8.15 -20.05 -1.76
N GLU A 65 -8.60 -20.07 -0.50
CA GLU A 65 -9.47 -21.12 0.03
C GLU A 65 -10.75 -21.28 -0.80
N ARG A 66 -11.34 -20.16 -1.24
CA ARG A 66 -12.55 -20.19 -2.09
C ARG A 66 -12.28 -20.76 -3.48
N LEU A 67 -11.06 -20.59 -3.99
CA LEU A 67 -10.65 -21.17 -5.27
C LEU A 67 -10.51 -22.69 -5.16
N GLN A 68 -10.00 -23.18 -4.02
CA GLN A 68 -9.82 -24.61 -3.73
C GLN A 68 -11.11 -25.31 -3.29
N ALA A 69 -12.12 -24.57 -2.85
CA ALA A 69 -13.37 -25.14 -2.37
C ALA A 69 -14.19 -25.81 -3.50
N SER A 70 -14.40 -27.12 -3.39
CA SER A 70 -15.18 -27.94 -4.32
C SER A 70 -16.69 -27.69 -4.19
N SER A 71 -17.18 -27.65 -2.96
CA SER A 71 -18.60 -27.46 -2.64
C SER A 71 -19.10 -26.06 -2.97
N ARG A 72 -20.29 -25.98 -3.59
CA ARG A 72 -20.99 -24.71 -3.84
C ARG A 72 -21.33 -23.99 -2.54
N LYS A 73 -21.72 -24.74 -1.49
CA LYS A 73 -22.07 -24.17 -0.17
C LYS A 73 -20.85 -23.51 0.46
N ASP A 74 -19.69 -24.16 0.41
CA ASP A 74 -18.46 -23.63 1.02
C ASP A 74 -17.97 -22.39 0.28
N ARG A 75 -18.04 -22.39 -1.05
CA ARG A 75 -17.76 -21.20 -1.87
C ARG A 75 -18.68 -20.03 -1.51
N GLU A 76 -19.95 -20.29 -1.22
CA GLU A 76 -20.90 -19.26 -0.81
C GLU A 76 -20.59 -18.70 0.58
N ILE A 77 -20.27 -19.57 1.55
CA ILE A 77 -19.87 -19.18 2.90
C ILE A 77 -18.61 -18.29 2.84
N LEU A 78 -17.59 -18.71 2.09
CA LEU A 78 -16.35 -17.96 1.92
C LEU A 78 -16.59 -16.61 1.23
N ARG A 79 -17.45 -16.57 0.20
CA ARG A 79 -17.87 -15.30 -0.44
C ARG A 79 -18.51 -14.34 0.59
N LYS A 80 -19.41 -14.84 1.45
CA LYS A 80 -20.06 -14.02 2.49
C LYS A 80 -19.04 -13.49 3.50
N LYS A 81 -18.09 -14.32 3.95
CA LYS A 81 -16.99 -13.93 4.85
C LYS A 81 -16.12 -12.82 4.23
N ILE A 82 -15.68 -13.00 2.98
CA ILE A 82 -14.90 -11.98 2.24
C ILE A 82 -15.67 -10.66 2.15
N ASN A 83 -16.97 -10.71 1.82
CA ASN A 83 -17.79 -9.50 1.72
C ASN A 83 -17.93 -8.77 3.06
N LYS A 84 -18.08 -9.50 4.18
CA LYS A 84 -18.13 -8.91 5.52
C LYS A 84 -16.83 -8.20 5.86
N LEU A 85 -15.68 -8.82 5.59
CA LEU A 85 -14.36 -8.23 5.80
C LEU A 85 -14.13 -7.00 4.92
N LYS A 86 -14.53 -7.04 3.64
CA LYS A 86 -14.48 -5.88 2.74
C LYS A 86 -15.35 -4.71 3.21
N LYS A 87 -16.50 -4.98 3.81
CA LYS A 87 -17.36 -3.94 4.40
C LYS A 87 -16.70 -3.35 5.65
N ARG A 88 -16.13 -4.20 6.52
CA ARG A 88 -15.42 -3.78 7.73
C ARG A 88 -14.20 -2.91 7.40
N SER A 89 -13.36 -3.30 6.44
CA SER A 89 -12.20 -2.49 6.05
C SER A 89 -12.58 -1.13 5.49
N ARG A 90 -13.63 -1.06 4.65
CA ARG A 90 -14.18 0.21 4.16
C ARG A 90 -14.73 1.09 5.27
N ARG A 91 -15.38 0.50 6.28
CA ARG A 91 -15.87 1.25 7.44
C ARG A 91 -14.72 1.82 8.27
N LEU A 92 -13.70 1.01 8.56
CA LEU A 92 -12.52 1.45 9.32
C LEU A 92 -11.73 2.55 8.58
N ALA A 93 -11.64 2.45 7.25
CA ALA A 93 -10.97 3.46 6.45
C ALA A 93 -11.70 4.81 6.42
N ARG A 94 -13.01 4.83 6.66
CA ARG A 94 -13.86 6.03 6.71
C ARG A 94 -14.13 6.54 8.14
N ALA A 95 -13.63 5.83 9.15
CA ALA A 95 -13.85 6.17 10.56
C ALA A 95 -12.84 7.21 11.07
N VAL A 96 -12.05 7.76 10.15
CA VAL A 96 -11.02 8.79 10.31
C VAL A 96 -11.25 9.79 9.20
#